data_AF-D7F1R4-F1
#
_entry.id   AF-D7F1R4-F1
#
_cell.length_a   1.000
_cell.length_b   1.000
_cell.length_c   1.000
_cell.angle_alpha   90.00
_cell.angle_beta   90.00
_cell.angle_gamma   90.00
#
_symmetry.space_group_name_H-M   'P 1'
#
loop_
_entity.id
_entity.type
_entity.pdbx_description
1 polymer ?
#
loop_
_entity_poly.entity_id
_entity_poly.type
_entity_poly.pdbx_seq_one_letter_code
_entity_poly.pdbx_strand_id
1 'polypeptide(L)'
;PCIEKWLEACNLAADPCQNDGYMGSSCKCVCPPGTSGSNCQTLNKGYIESFLPSCSENVTVEGAVTSPNYPSNYPRNVKCVKWIQAPSDCYTIQLTFNSFKMYPQSPYCSGGVQCCYFEILEIRTTDPSESSVYCGNMISPGTVFTSSNSEMMLYFVSRTYWNKGWTADVAFIPKDSCYTG
;
A
#
# COMPACT_ATOMS: atom_id res chain seq x y z
N PRO A 1 24.83 -9.72 -22.05
CA PRO A 1 24.08 -9.44 -20.79
C PRO A 1 24.40 -10.45 -19.68
N CYS A 2 24.11 -10.19 -18.40
CA CYS A 2 24.42 -11.15 -17.30
C CYS A 2 23.83 -12.55 -17.53
N ILE A 3 22.69 -12.64 -18.21
CA ILE A 3 21.97 -13.89 -18.49
C ILE A 3 22.74 -14.83 -19.43
N GLU A 4 23.31 -14.31 -20.52
CA GLU A 4 24.08 -15.10 -21.51
C GLU A 4 25.29 -15.79 -20.88
N LYS A 5 25.97 -15.09 -19.96
CA LYS A 5 27.09 -15.65 -19.19
C LYS A 5 26.67 -16.87 -18.38
N TRP A 6 25.48 -16.84 -17.78
CA TRP A 6 24.98 -17.96 -16.98
C TRP A 6 24.46 -19.09 -17.85
N LEU A 7 23.85 -18.80 -19.00
CA LEU A 7 23.45 -19.83 -19.97
C LEU A 7 24.66 -20.62 -20.46
N GLU A 8 25.75 -19.94 -20.85
CA GLU A 8 26.99 -20.59 -21.27
C GLU A 8 27.61 -21.41 -20.13
N ALA A 9 27.75 -20.83 -18.93
CA ALA A 9 28.30 -21.54 -17.77
C ALA A 9 27.48 -22.77 -17.36
N CYS A 10 26.18 -22.76 -17.64
CA CYS A 10 25.27 -23.87 -17.35
C CYS A 10 25.05 -24.80 -18.54
N ASN A 11 25.77 -24.61 -19.66
CA ASN A 11 25.63 -25.38 -20.91
C ASN A 11 24.19 -25.39 -21.46
N LEU A 12 23.52 -24.24 -21.42
CA LEU A 12 22.15 -24.06 -21.93
C LEU A 12 22.16 -23.21 -23.19
N ALA A 13 21.43 -23.67 -24.21
CA ALA A 13 21.28 -22.95 -25.49
C ALA A 13 20.28 -21.79 -25.42
N ALA A 14 19.33 -21.85 -24.47
CA ALA A 14 18.31 -20.83 -24.26
C ALA A 14 17.87 -20.84 -22.78
N ASP A 15 17.28 -19.74 -22.33
CA ASP A 15 16.75 -19.64 -20.97
C ASP A 15 15.42 -20.42 -20.85
N PRO A 16 15.34 -21.46 -19.99
CA PRO A 16 14.11 -22.23 -19.80
C PRO A 16 13.12 -21.58 -18.82
N CYS A 17 13.50 -20.48 -18.16
CA CYS A 17 12.68 -19.83 -17.15
C CYS A 17 11.48 -19.10 -17.77
N GLN A 18 10.32 -19.19 -17.11
CA GLN A 18 9.06 -18.59 -17.55
C GLN A 18 8.71 -17.38 -16.68
N ASN A 19 7.65 -16.65 -17.08
CA ASN A 19 7.09 -15.52 -16.33
C ASN A 19 8.14 -14.48 -15.91
N ASP A 20 9.02 -14.10 -16.85
CA ASP A 20 10.14 -13.16 -16.63
C ASP A 20 11.19 -13.62 -15.60
N GLY A 21 11.22 -14.91 -15.27
CA GLY A 21 12.34 -15.55 -14.59
C GLY A 21 13.58 -15.62 -15.49
N TYR A 22 14.74 -15.81 -14.84
CA TYR A 22 16.02 -15.90 -15.55
C TYR A 22 16.95 -16.94 -14.95
N MET A 23 17.87 -17.45 -15.77
CA MET A 23 18.89 -18.39 -15.33
C MET A 23 19.91 -17.74 -14.38
N GLY A 24 20.01 -18.27 -13.16
CA GLY A 24 20.98 -17.84 -12.16
C GLY A 24 22.32 -18.59 -12.25
N SER A 25 23.32 -18.09 -11.53
CA SER A 25 24.66 -18.67 -11.46
C SER A 25 24.72 -20.09 -10.87
N SER A 26 23.65 -20.53 -10.19
CA SER A 26 23.50 -21.88 -9.64
C SER A 26 22.88 -22.88 -10.63
N CYS A 27 22.71 -22.48 -11.89
CA CYS A 27 22.02 -23.25 -12.93
C CYS A 27 20.58 -23.63 -12.54
N LYS A 28 19.92 -22.70 -11.85
CA LYS A 28 18.49 -22.76 -11.49
C LYS A 28 17.83 -21.45 -11.85
N CYS A 29 16.54 -21.50 -12.17
CA CYS A 29 15.77 -20.30 -12.41
C CYS A 29 15.66 -19.45 -11.13
N VAL A 30 15.91 -18.16 -11.29
CA VAL A 30 15.59 -17.13 -10.30
C VAL A 30 14.21 -16.60 -10.64
N CYS A 31 13.23 -16.94 -9.80
CA CYS A 31 11.84 -16.61 -10.04
C CYS A 31 11.49 -15.21 -9.53
N PRO A 32 10.82 -14.38 -10.35
CA PRO A 32 10.31 -13.10 -9.87
C PRO A 32 9.24 -13.33 -8.81
N PRO A 33 9.03 -12.36 -7.90
CA PRO A 33 7.98 -12.44 -6.89
C PRO A 33 6.62 -12.74 -7.51
N GLY A 34 5.90 -13.65 -6.86
CA GLY A 34 4.60 -14.13 -7.35
C GLY A 34 4.67 -15.37 -8.22
N THR A 35 5.87 -15.83 -8.57
CA THR A 35 6.07 -17.07 -9.34
C THR A 35 6.82 -18.13 -8.55
N SER A 36 6.65 -19.40 -8.92
CA SER A 36 7.37 -20.52 -8.30
C SER A 36 7.48 -21.72 -9.24
N GLY A 37 8.14 -22.78 -8.78
CA GLY A 37 8.49 -23.95 -9.58
C GLY A 37 9.93 -23.88 -10.07
N SER A 38 10.43 -25.00 -10.59
CA SER A 38 11.82 -25.11 -11.07
C SER A 38 12.12 -24.17 -12.24
N ASN A 39 11.09 -23.83 -13.03
CA ASN A 39 11.18 -22.98 -14.21
C ASN A 39 10.31 -21.71 -14.06
N CYS A 40 9.90 -21.37 -12.83
CA CYS A 40 9.00 -20.24 -12.54
C CYS A 40 7.64 -20.31 -13.26
N GLN A 41 7.21 -21.50 -13.65
CA GLN A 41 6.00 -21.73 -14.44
C GLN A 41 4.71 -21.47 -13.67
N THR A 42 4.75 -21.57 -12.33
CA THR A 42 3.56 -21.42 -11.49
C THR A 42 3.37 -19.96 -11.12
N LEU A 43 2.26 -19.36 -11.55
CA LEU A 43 1.80 -18.04 -11.11
C LEU A 43 1.00 -18.18 -9.82
N ASN A 44 1.60 -17.80 -8.69
CA ASN A 44 0.94 -17.77 -7.40
C ASN A 44 0.12 -16.48 -7.20
N LYS A 45 0.69 -15.35 -7.62
CA LYS A 45 0.14 -13.99 -7.47
C LYS A 45 0.68 -13.08 -8.57
N GLY A 46 0.00 -11.95 -8.80
CA GLY A 46 0.53 -10.91 -9.66
C GLY A 46 1.87 -10.36 -9.14
N TYR A 47 2.75 -9.94 -10.04
CA TYR A 47 4.08 -9.39 -9.69
C TYR A 47 3.97 -8.25 -8.66
N ILE A 48 3.10 -7.27 -8.92
CA ILE A 48 2.86 -6.13 -8.03
C ILE A 48 2.32 -6.59 -6.67
N GLU A 49 1.32 -7.46 -6.65
CA GLU A 49 0.73 -8.00 -5.42
C GLU A 49 1.76 -8.73 -4.55
N SER A 50 2.74 -9.37 -5.18
CA SER A 50 3.81 -10.10 -4.49
C SER A 50 4.90 -9.21 -3.89
N PHE A 51 5.00 -7.97 -4.39
CA PHE A 51 5.86 -6.94 -3.80
C PHE A 51 5.16 -6.11 -2.73
N LEU A 52 3.82 -6.08 -2.73
CA LEU A 52 3.06 -5.38 -1.72
C LEU A 52 3.26 -6.08 -0.36
N PRO A 53 3.63 -5.32 0.70
CA PRO A 53 3.69 -5.88 2.03
C PRO A 53 2.35 -6.49 2.43
N SER A 54 2.35 -7.58 3.18
CA SER A 54 1.16 -8.39 3.49
C SER A 54 -0.01 -7.65 4.14
N CYS A 55 0.24 -6.47 4.70
CA CYS A 55 -0.77 -5.58 5.26
C CYS A 55 -1.48 -4.67 4.23
N SER A 56 -0.96 -4.62 3.00
CA SER A 56 -1.54 -3.83 1.92
C SER A 56 -2.76 -4.52 1.35
N GLU A 57 -3.74 -3.73 0.93
CA GLU A 57 -5.06 -4.23 0.57
C GLU A 57 -5.69 -3.34 -0.50
N ASN A 58 -6.42 -3.97 -1.42
CA ASN A 58 -7.33 -3.28 -2.32
C ASN A 58 -8.74 -3.32 -1.74
N VAL A 59 -9.23 -2.18 -1.26
CA VAL A 59 -10.50 -2.00 -0.57
C VAL A 59 -11.55 -1.60 -1.61
N THR A 60 -12.43 -2.54 -1.94
CA THR A 60 -13.47 -2.40 -2.97
C THR A 60 -14.89 -2.43 -2.40
N VAL A 61 -14.99 -2.53 -1.07
CA VAL A 61 -16.26 -2.58 -0.33
C VAL A 61 -16.22 -1.55 0.80
N GLU A 62 -17.38 -1.02 1.15
CA GLU A 62 -17.54 -0.12 2.29
C GLU A 62 -17.26 -0.83 3.62
N GLY A 63 -16.88 -0.06 4.63
CA GLY A 63 -16.62 -0.55 5.98
C GLY A 63 -15.30 -0.09 6.57
N ALA A 64 -14.91 -0.74 7.66
CA ALA A 64 -13.75 -0.34 8.45
C ALA A 64 -12.43 -0.73 7.79
N VAL A 65 -11.53 0.25 7.65
CA VAL A 65 -10.12 0.06 7.29
C VAL A 65 -9.25 0.43 8.50
N THR A 66 -8.18 -0.34 8.70
CA THR A 66 -7.35 -0.19 9.90
C THR A 66 -5.85 -0.28 9.60
N SER A 67 -5.05 0.28 10.51
CA SER A 67 -3.64 -0.03 10.59
C SER A 67 -3.43 -1.52 10.89
N PRO A 68 -2.31 -2.13 10.51
CA PRO A 68 -2.08 -3.56 10.74
C PRO A 68 -2.18 -3.90 12.23
N ASN A 69 -2.76 -5.05 12.54
CA ASN A 69 -3.00 -5.59 13.89
C ASN A 69 -3.97 -4.81 14.78
N TYR A 70 -4.60 -3.73 14.31
CA TYR A 70 -5.60 -3.01 15.12
C TYR A 70 -6.68 -3.99 15.62
N PRO A 71 -7.12 -3.93 16.91
CA PRO A 71 -6.84 -2.91 17.92
C PRO A 71 -5.57 -3.12 18.76
N SER A 72 -4.74 -4.10 18.40
CA SER A 72 -3.40 -4.28 18.99
C SER A 72 -2.39 -3.34 18.34
N ASN A 73 -1.17 -3.30 18.88
CA ASN A 73 -0.13 -2.44 18.34
C ASN A 73 0.30 -2.87 16.93
N TYR A 74 0.49 -1.89 16.05
CA TYR A 74 1.03 -2.14 14.72
C TYR A 74 2.48 -2.67 14.79
N PRO A 75 2.91 -3.49 13.82
CA PRO A 75 4.26 -4.01 13.77
C PRO A 75 5.29 -2.93 13.42
N ARG A 76 6.55 -3.20 13.77
CA ARG A 76 7.69 -2.36 13.41
C ARG A 76 8.14 -2.61 11.97
N ASN A 77 8.65 -1.58 11.32
CA ASN A 77 9.29 -1.63 9.99
C ASN A 77 8.33 -2.09 8.88
N VAL A 78 7.09 -1.61 8.92
CA VAL A 78 6.09 -1.90 7.88
C VAL A 78 5.78 -0.67 7.03
N LYS A 79 5.38 -0.96 5.80
CA LYS A 79 4.88 0.00 4.82
C LYS A 79 3.64 -0.63 4.22
N CYS A 80 2.46 -0.07 4.46
CA CYS A 80 1.20 -0.66 4.05
C CYS A 80 0.46 0.33 3.17
N VAL A 81 -0.16 -0.17 2.11
CA VAL A 81 -1.01 0.63 1.23
C VAL A 81 -2.44 0.12 1.35
N LYS A 82 -3.38 0.98 1.69
CA LYS A 82 -4.80 0.73 1.43
C LYS A 82 -5.17 1.51 0.19
N TRP A 83 -5.39 0.80 -0.91
CA TRP A 83 -5.91 1.38 -2.13
C TRP A 83 -7.43 1.22 -2.10
N ILE A 84 -8.18 2.30 -2.07
CA ILE A 84 -9.64 2.28 -1.95
C ILE A 84 -10.22 2.62 -3.33
N GLN A 85 -11.05 1.74 -3.89
CA GLN A 85 -11.69 1.95 -5.19
C GLN A 85 -13.20 1.87 -5.01
N ALA A 86 -13.89 2.94 -5.39
CA ALA A 86 -15.33 2.94 -5.50
C ALA A 86 -15.80 2.10 -6.70
N PRO A 87 -17.07 1.65 -6.73
CA PRO A 87 -17.55 0.74 -7.78
C PRO A 87 -17.52 1.32 -9.19
N SER A 88 -17.54 2.65 -9.32
CA SER A 88 -17.43 3.37 -10.59
C SER A 88 -17.07 4.84 -10.37
N ASP A 89 -16.76 5.55 -11.46
CA ASP A 89 -16.46 7.00 -11.45
C ASP A 89 -17.64 7.87 -11.03
N CYS A 90 -18.83 7.29 -10.88
CA CYS A 90 -20.03 7.93 -10.35
C CYS A 90 -20.10 7.98 -8.83
N TYR A 91 -19.01 7.65 -8.16
CA TYR A 91 -18.88 7.73 -6.71
C TYR A 91 -17.63 8.54 -6.32
N THR A 92 -17.71 9.21 -5.18
CA THR A 92 -16.57 9.65 -4.38
C THR A 92 -16.45 8.76 -3.15
N ILE A 93 -15.33 8.85 -2.46
CA ILE A 93 -14.99 8.08 -1.26
C ILE A 93 -14.97 9.04 -0.09
N GLN A 94 -15.70 8.70 0.96
CA GLN A 94 -15.64 9.36 2.25
C GLN A 94 -14.93 8.44 3.26
N LEU A 95 -13.91 8.98 3.93
CA LEU A 95 -13.14 8.29 4.96
C LEU A 95 -13.34 9.00 6.30
N THR A 96 -13.91 8.30 7.28
CA THR A 96 -14.21 8.87 8.61
C THR A 96 -13.36 8.21 9.68
N PHE A 97 -12.47 8.95 10.34
CA PHE A 97 -11.60 8.36 11.37
C PHE A 97 -12.34 8.13 12.68
N ASN A 98 -12.29 6.89 13.18
CA ASN A 98 -12.83 6.52 14.49
C ASN A 98 -11.78 6.66 15.59
N SER A 99 -10.51 6.40 15.27
CA SER A 99 -9.40 6.52 16.19
C SER A 99 -8.11 6.75 15.40
N PHE A 100 -7.24 7.61 15.94
CA PHE A 100 -5.94 7.88 15.36
C PHE A 100 -4.92 8.17 16.46
N LYS A 101 -4.01 7.21 16.69
CA LYS A 101 -2.95 7.31 17.68
C LYS A 101 -1.70 6.62 17.17
N MET A 102 -0.73 7.42 16.77
CA MET A 102 0.56 7.02 16.21
C MET A 102 1.69 7.63 17.06
N TYR A 103 2.94 7.29 16.73
CA TYR A 103 4.10 7.92 17.33
C TYR A 103 4.07 9.44 17.07
N PRO A 104 4.34 10.26 18.09
CA PRO A 104 4.21 11.72 18.00
C PRO A 104 5.19 12.32 17.00
N GLN A 105 4.90 13.56 16.60
CA GLN A 105 5.81 14.36 15.78
C GLN A 105 7.18 14.51 16.44
N SER A 106 8.22 14.67 15.61
CA SER A 106 9.57 14.99 16.12
C SER A 106 9.56 16.34 16.85
N PRO A 107 10.10 16.42 18.08
CA PRO A 107 10.18 17.68 18.83
C PRO A 107 11.19 18.67 18.21
N TYR A 108 12.05 18.21 17.31
CA TYR A 108 13.08 19.02 16.65
C TYR A 108 12.58 19.79 15.43
N CYS A 109 11.29 19.72 15.14
CA CYS A 109 10.71 20.41 14.02
C CYS A 109 10.08 21.73 14.44
N SER A 110 10.85 22.79 14.23
CA SER A 110 10.46 24.18 14.42
C SER A 110 10.10 24.80 13.07
N GLY A 111 9.10 25.69 13.03
CA GLY A 111 8.86 26.55 11.85
C GLY A 111 7.82 26.08 10.83
N GLY A 112 6.80 25.30 11.23
CA GLY A 112 5.64 25.00 10.37
C GLY A 112 5.81 23.81 9.42
N VAL A 113 6.91 23.06 9.50
CA VAL A 113 7.12 21.83 8.72
C VAL A 113 6.58 20.62 9.50
N GLN A 114 5.66 19.88 8.87
CA GLN A 114 5.01 18.70 9.45
C GLN A 114 5.99 17.52 9.55
N CYS A 115 6.33 17.08 10.77
CA CYS A 115 7.45 16.16 11.02
C CYS A 115 7.07 14.78 11.53
N CYS A 116 6.31 14.09 10.71
CA CYS A 116 6.04 12.67 10.87
C CYS A 116 7.27 11.87 10.43
N TYR A 117 8.27 11.73 11.32
CA TYR A 117 9.55 11.09 10.99
C TYR A 117 9.54 9.57 11.18
N PHE A 118 9.06 9.12 12.34
CA PHE A 118 9.07 7.70 12.69
C PHE A 118 7.87 6.95 12.12
N GLU A 119 6.74 7.63 12.00
CA GLU A 119 5.50 7.06 11.52
C GLU A 119 4.76 8.06 10.68
N ILE A 120 4.13 7.58 9.62
CA ILE A 120 3.46 8.39 8.61
C ILE A 120 2.15 7.67 8.27
N LEU A 121 1.05 8.40 8.29
CA LEU A 121 -0.12 8.09 7.47
C LEU A 121 -0.25 9.20 6.44
N GLU A 122 0.05 8.87 5.19
CA GLU A 122 -0.21 9.76 4.07
C GLU A 122 -1.59 9.42 3.49
N ILE A 123 -2.43 10.44 3.34
CA ILE A 123 -3.76 10.32 2.74
C ILE A 123 -3.72 11.07 1.41
N ARG A 124 -4.06 10.36 0.32
CA ARG A 124 -4.21 10.92 -1.02
C ARG A 124 -5.65 10.77 -1.46
N THR A 125 -6.33 11.90 -1.65
CA THR A 125 -7.76 11.95 -1.96
C THR A 125 -8.05 12.02 -3.46
N THR A 126 -7.07 12.36 -4.30
CA THR A 126 -7.37 12.90 -5.64
C THR A 126 -6.17 12.79 -6.61
N ASP A 127 -5.17 13.63 -6.40
CA ASP A 127 -3.99 13.84 -7.23
C ASP A 127 -2.74 13.30 -6.49
N PRO A 128 -1.77 12.65 -7.15
CA PRO A 128 -0.49 12.32 -6.54
C PRO A 128 0.21 13.49 -5.82
N SER A 129 -0.08 14.73 -6.23
CA SER A 129 0.41 15.97 -5.62
C SER A 129 -0.43 16.47 -4.45
N GLU A 130 -1.72 16.10 -4.38
CA GLU A 130 -2.61 16.39 -3.24
C GLU A 130 -2.50 15.27 -2.20
N SER A 131 -1.40 15.31 -1.44
CA SER A 131 -1.15 14.41 -0.32
C SER A 131 -1.03 15.21 0.98
N SER A 132 -1.55 14.65 2.07
CA SER A 132 -1.34 15.19 3.42
C SER A 132 -0.82 14.11 4.34
N VAL A 133 0.14 14.47 5.19
CA VAL A 133 0.89 13.54 6.05
C VAL A 133 0.51 13.74 7.52
N TYR A 134 0.11 12.66 8.18
CA TYR A 134 -0.34 12.68 9.56
C TYR A 134 0.42 11.67 10.44
N CYS A 135 0.54 11.98 11.72
CA CYS A 135 1.13 11.12 12.76
C CYS A 135 0.69 11.62 14.14
N GLY A 136 1.17 10.99 15.22
CA GLY A 136 0.76 11.35 16.58
C GLY A 136 -0.76 11.26 16.75
N ASN A 137 -1.37 12.37 17.14
CA ASN A 137 -2.82 12.53 17.31
C ASN A 137 -3.36 13.65 16.42
N MET A 138 -2.78 13.86 15.23
CA MET A 138 -3.13 14.98 14.34
C MET A 138 -4.54 14.89 13.74
N ILE A 139 -5.13 13.70 13.72
CA ILE A 139 -6.50 13.47 13.25
C ILE A 139 -7.39 13.19 14.47
N SER A 140 -8.41 14.02 14.67
CA SER A 140 -9.39 13.81 15.74
C SER A 140 -10.44 12.77 15.31
N PRO A 141 -10.99 11.97 16.23
CA PRO A 141 -12.15 11.12 15.94
C PRO A 141 -13.32 11.92 15.33
N GLY A 142 -13.97 11.35 14.31
CA GLY A 142 -15.02 11.99 13.53
C GLY A 142 -14.51 12.89 12.39
N THR A 143 -13.18 13.05 12.23
CA THR A 143 -12.63 13.78 11.07
C THR A 143 -12.92 13.04 9.77
N VAL A 144 -13.41 13.77 8.77
CA VAL A 144 -13.81 13.23 7.47
C VAL A 144 -12.87 13.74 6.37
N PHE A 145 -12.43 12.82 5.52
CA PHE A 145 -11.74 13.10 4.26
C PHE A 145 -12.60 12.64 3.09
N THR A 146 -12.67 13.45 2.02
CA THR A 146 -13.48 13.15 0.85
C THR A 146 -12.61 13.19 -0.40
N SER A 147 -12.68 12.16 -1.24
CA SER A 147 -12.05 12.15 -2.55
C SER A 147 -12.82 12.98 -3.58
N SER A 148 -12.15 13.43 -4.63
CA SER A 148 -12.82 14.04 -5.81
C SER A 148 -13.15 13.02 -6.89
N ASN A 149 -12.48 11.88 -6.88
CA ASN A 149 -12.67 10.78 -7.84
C ASN A 149 -13.03 9.47 -7.13
N SER A 150 -13.10 8.39 -7.90
CA SER A 150 -13.43 7.04 -7.45
C SER A 150 -12.30 6.33 -6.71
N GLU A 151 -11.18 7.01 -6.40
CA GLU A 151 -10.00 6.42 -5.79
C GLU A 151 -9.49 7.22 -4.58
N MET A 152 -8.96 6.51 -3.59
CA MET A 152 -8.28 7.10 -2.44
C MET A 152 -7.16 6.17 -1.99
N MET A 153 -6.04 6.72 -1.54
CA MET A 153 -4.91 5.90 -1.10
C MET A 153 -4.46 6.31 0.31
N LEU A 154 -4.30 5.31 1.18
CA LEU A 154 -3.71 5.45 2.50
C LEU A 154 -2.37 4.75 2.54
N TYR A 155 -1.28 5.50 2.72
CA TYR A 155 0.06 4.96 2.84
C TYR A 155 0.54 5.08 4.27
N PHE A 156 0.59 3.94 4.95
CA PHE A 156 1.01 3.83 6.34
C PHE A 156 2.44 3.32 6.44
N VAL A 157 3.31 4.07 7.11
CA VAL A 157 4.67 3.66 7.43
C VAL A 157 4.85 3.65 8.94
N SER A 158 5.40 2.56 9.47
CA SER A 158 5.80 2.49 10.88
C SER A 158 7.25 2.00 11.03
N ARG A 159 8.04 2.75 11.81
CA ARG A 159 9.38 2.35 12.26
C ARG A 159 9.41 1.95 13.74
N THR A 160 8.26 1.97 14.43
CA THR A 160 8.09 1.66 15.86
C THR A 160 6.98 0.61 16.08
N TYR A 161 6.64 0.27 17.31
CA TYR A 161 5.57 -0.70 17.64
C TYR A 161 4.71 -0.25 18.83
N TRP A 162 4.64 1.06 19.07
CA TRP A 162 4.25 1.61 20.37
C TRP A 162 2.75 1.84 20.55
N ASN A 163 2.00 2.10 19.48
CA ASN A 163 0.57 2.43 19.57
C ASN A 163 -0.30 1.47 18.75
N LYS A 164 -1.62 1.59 18.98
CA LYS A 164 -2.65 0.84 18.27
C LYS A 164 -2.82 1.27 16.82
N GLY A 165 -2.42 2.50 16.48
CA GLY A 165 -2.53 3.04 15.13
C GLY A 165 -3.88 3.71 14.90
N TRP A 166 -4.56 3.32 13.82
CA TRP A 166 -5.75 4.00 13.35
C TRP A 166 -6.83 3.04 12.84
N THR A 167 -8.06 3.53 12.89
CA THR A 167 -9.23 2.91 12.28
C THR A 167 -10.10 4.02 11.69
N ALA A 168 -10.64 3.75 10.50
CA ALA A 168 -11.52 4.66 9.79
C ALA A 168 -12.57 3.86 8.99
N ASP A 169 -13.74 4.44 8.81
CA ASP A 169 -14.79 3.85 7.99
C ASP A 169 -14.81 4.47 6.59
N VAL A 170 -14.92 3.61 5.59
CA VAL A 170 -15.05 3.95 4.18
C VAL A 170 -16.53 3.90 3.78
N ALA A 171 -17.00 4.94 3.12
CA ALA A 171 -18.30 4.99 2.43
C ALA A 171 -18.13 5.50 0.99
N PHE A 172 -18.96 5.00 0.09
CA PHE A 172 -19.01 5.40 -1.32
C PHE A 172 -20.21 6.32 -1.55
N ILE A 173 -19.93 7.58 -1.84
CA ILE A 173 -20.95 8.63 -1.97
C ILE A 173 -21.28 8.83 -3.46
N PRO A 174 -22.52 8.64 -3.92
CA PRO A 174 -22.90 8.88 -5.30
C PRO A 174 -22.68 10.33 -5.74
N LYS A 175 -22.20 10.55 -6.96
CA LYS A 175 -22.11 11.86 -7.59
C LYS A 175 -23.39 12.19 -8.32
N ASP A 176 -24.01 13.32 -8.00
CA ASP A 176 -25.25 13.78 -8.64
C ASP A 176 -25.12 13.90 -10.17
N SER A 177 -23.94 14.31 -10.66
CA SER A 177 -23.66 14.49 -12.09
C SER A 177 -23.85 13.24 -12.94
N CYS A 178 -23.85 12.04 -12.34
CA CYS A 178 -24.07 10.79 -13.05
C CYS A 178 -25.55 10.40 -13.20
N TYR A 179 -26.46 11.07 -12.49
CA TYR A 179 -27.89 10.76 -12.49
C TYR A 179 -28.74 11.87 -13.11
N THR A 180 -28.12 13.00 -13.44
CA THR A 180 -28.72 14.06 -14.25
C THR A 180 -28.38 13.82 -15.72
N GLY A 181 -29.21 13.03 -16.41
CA GLY A 181 -29.12 12.74 -17.84
C GLY A 181 -30.45 12.27 -18.39
#